data_AF-A0A3S0F9R3-F1
#
_entry.id   AF-A0A3S0F9R3-F1
#
_cell.length_a   1.000
_cell.length_b   1.000
_cell.length_c   1.000
_cell.angle_alpha   90.00
_cell.angle_beta   90.00
_cell.angle_gamma   90.00
#
_symmetry.space_group_name_H-M   'P 1'
#
loop_
_entity.id
_entity.type
_entity.pdbx_description
1 polymer ?
#
loop_
_entity_poly.entity_id
_entity_poly.type
_entity_poly.pdbx_seq_one_letter_code
_entity_poly.pdbx_strand_id
1 'polypeptide(L)'
;MRKTVTSLLLFTIVFSLAAQQKAAVDKVKFFEEGPVIKATLSAKFSKWLGRQAKAGDSTIGNFVLAFPDSGFLAGNVTVSIRGNFRRENCFIPPLRIDFKKPNSALAALGTLKLVSSCKMGEDYENYLLTEYLVYKMYNLLTEKSFRVRLLQLTYRDSTNKVKEFTRYAFLLEDTKDMAKRNKMRECKQLNVGTEQTNREQMTLVAIFQYMIGNTDWSVPVKHNIRLINDNNDNSALLPYPVPYDFDYCGLVNAEYAVPYEELGLDNVRQRLYRGYPRTMEELNKTLQVFKEKKEKIYSLVTEMKLLGKNKQKDIINYLDGFYDIINKPKEVESIFIKNARKN
;
A
#
# COMPACT_ATOMS: atom_id res chain seq x y z
N MET A 1 -45.27 -75.89 -1.94
CA MET A 1 -43.85 -75.45 -1.95
C MET A 1 -43.52 -74.82 -3.31
N ARG A 2 -43.51 -73.49 -3.40
CA ARG A 2 -42.90 -72.72 -4.51
C ARG A 2 -42.07 -71.62 -3.84
N LYS A 3 -40.75 -71.63 -4.04
CA LYS A 3 -39.81 -70.67 -3.45
C LYS A 3 -39.78 -69.41 -4.31
N THR A 4 -40.23 -68.30 -3.75
CA THR A 4 -40.08 -66.95 -4.29
C THR A 4 -38.64 -66.47 -4.05
N VAL A 5 -37.92 -66.10 -5.10
CA VAL A 5 -36.60 -65.47 -5.00
C VAL A 5 -36.81 -63.96 -5.10
N THR A 6 -36.63 -63.27 -3.98
CA THR A 6 -36.66 -61.81 -3.90
C THR A 6 -35.27 -61.28 -4.23
N SER A 7 -35.12 -60.62 -5.38
CA SER A 7 -33.86 -59.97 -5.78
C SER A 7 -33.76 -58.61 -5.07
N LEU A 8 -32.78 -58.46 -4.18
CA LEU A 8 -32.51 -57.23 -3.45
C LEU A 8 -31.50 -56.40 -4.26
N LEU A 9 -31.97 -55.34 -4.93
CA LEU A 9 -31.09 -54.38 -5.61
C LEU A 9 -30.39 -53.50 -4.56
N LEU A 10 -29.08 -53.69 -4.41
CA LEU A 10 -28.22 -52.85 -3.57
C LEU A 10 -27.85 -51.58 -4.37
N PHE A 11 -28.49 -50.45 -4.07
CA PHE A 11 -28.11 -49.15 -4.63
C PHE A 11 -26.85 -48.65 -3.91
N THR A 12 -25.68 -48.87 -4.51
CA THR A 12 -24.43 -48.23 -4.06
C THR A 12 -24.48 -46.76 -4.40
N ILE A 13 -24.77 -45.90 -3.41
CA ILE A 13 -24.61 -44.45 -3.51
C ILE A 13 -23.11 -44.16 -3.56
N VAL A 14 -22.59 -43.93 -4.76
CA VAL A 14 -21.24 -43.41 -4.96
C VAL A 14 -21.28 -41.92 -4.60
N PHE A 15 -20.86 -41.58 -3.38
CA PHE A 15 -20.55 -40.20 -3.02
C PHE A 15 -19.27 -39.80 -3.78
N SER A 16 -19.45 -39.21 -4.96
CA SER A 16 -18.39 -38.51 -5.67
C SER A 16 -17.95 -37.32 -4.82
N LEU A 17 -16.85 -37.44 -4.07
CA LEU A 17 -16.09 -36.28 -3.61
C LEU A 17 -15.50 -35.59 -4.84
N ALA A 18 -16.29 -34.74 -5.50
CA ALA A 18 -15.73 -33.74 -6.39
C ALA A 18 -14.83 -32.86 -5.52
N ALA A 19 -13.52 -32.96 -5.71
CA ALA A 19 -12.58 -31.98 -5.18
C ALA A 19 -13.00 -30.63 -5.74
N GLN A 20 -13.72 -29.84 -4.94
CA GLN A 20 -14.14 -28.51 -5.33
C GLN A 20 -12.86 -27.69 -5.50
N GLN A 21 -12.44 -27.52 -6.75
CA GLN A 21 -11.29 -26.71 -7.10
C GLN A 21 -11.59 -25.31 -6.57
N LYS A 22 -10.93 -24.93 -5.46
CA LYS A 22 -11.13 -23.62 -4.85
C LYS A 22 -10.94 -22.58 -5.93
N ALA A 23 -11.97 -21.76 -6.14
CA ALA A 23 -11.92 -20.71 -7.15
C ALA A 23 -10.65 -19.87 -6.95
N ALA A 24 -9.97 -19.58 -8.06
CA ALA A 24 -8.81 -18.70 -8.03
C ALA A 24 -9.21 -17.33 -7.45
N VAL A 25 -8.28 -16.70 -6.73
CA VAL A 25 -8.50 -15.36 -6.19
C VAL A 25 -8.74 -14.37 -7.33
N ASP A 26 -9.77 -13.54 -7.19
CA ASP A 26 -9.95 -12.39 -8.06
C ASP A 26 -9.06 -11.25 -7.57
N LYS A 27 -8.07 -10.86 -8.37
CA LYS A 27 -7.10 -9.82 -7.99
C LYS A 27 -7.74 -8.45 -7.78
N VAL A 28 -8.76 -8.09 -8.57
CA VAL A 28 -9.41 -6.79 -8.46
C VAL A 28 -10.20 -6.74 -7.16
N LYS A 29 -11.03 -7.76 -6.91
CA LYS A 29 -11.80 -7.89 -5.66
C LYS A 29 -10.93 -8.02 -4.42
N PHE A 30 -9.75 -8.64 -4.54
CA PHE A 30 -8.81 -8.76 -3.44
C PHE A 30 -8.38 -7.41 -2.85
N PHE A 31 -8.24 -6.40 -3.70
CA PHE A 31 -7.86 -5.04 -3.31
C PHE A 31 -9.05 -4.10 -3.05
N GLU A 32 -10.28 -4.59 -3.14
CA GLU A 32 -11.46 -3.86 -2.68
C GLU A 32 -11.48 -3.77 -1.15
N GLU A 33 -12.26 -2.82 -0.63
CA GLU A 33 -12.43 -2.66 0.82
C GLU A 33 -13.07 -3.89 1.44
N GLY A 34 -12.62 -4.26 2.64
CA GLY A 34 -13.15 -5.39 3.36
C GLY A 34 -12.42 -5.65 4.67
N PRO A 35 -12.85 -6.65 5.46
CA PRO A 35 -12.26 -6.95 6.75
C PRO A 35 -10.80 -7.37 6.62
N VAL A 36 -10.04 -7.18 7.70
CA VAL A 36 -8.65 -7.64 7.80
C VAL A 36 -8.58 -9.14 7.51
N ILE A 37 -7.72 -9.52 6.56
CA ILE A 37 -7.51 -10.93 6.23
C ILE A 37 -6.48 -11.51 7.17
N LYS A 38 -6.79 -12.65 7.80
CA LYS A 38 -5.78 -13.42 8.53
C LYS A 38 -4.91 -14.14 7.51
N ALA A 39 -3.60 -13.99 7.62
CA ALA A 39 -2.67 -14.58 6.67
C ALA A 39 -1.55 -15.33 7.40
N THR A 40 -0.99 -16.35 6.75
CA THR A 40 0.22 -17.03 7.22
C THR A 40 1.21 -17.10 6.07
N LEU A 41 2.42 -16.57 6.29
CA LEU A 41 3.54 -16.77 5.39
C LEU A 41 4.53 -17.72 6.07
N SER A 42 4.77 -18.86 5.45
CA SER A 42 5.74 -19.86 5.90
C SER A 42 6.96 -19.87 4.97
N ALA A 43 8.15 -19.64 5.50
CA ALA A 43 9.40 -19.59 4.74
C ALA A 43 10.62 -19.84 5.65
N LYS A 44 11.81 -19.98 5.09
CA LYS A 44 13.07 -20.09 5.87
C LYS A 44 13.52 -18.74 6.43
N PHE A 45 12.72 -18.15 7.32
CA PHE A 45 12.95 -16.83 7.90
C PHE A 45 14.17 -16.74 8.80
N SER A 46 14.62 -17.87 9.37
CA SER A 46 15.87 -17.94 10.14
C SER A 46 17.11 -17.46 9.39
N LYS A 47 17.05 -17.39 8.05
CA LYS A 47 18.09 -16.80 7.21
C LYS A 47 18.08 -15.26 7.25
N TRP A 48 16.94 -14.62 7.49
CA TRP A 48 16.71 -13.21 7.19
C TRP A 48 16.36 -12.35 8.40
N LEU A 49 15.54 -12.85 9.33
CA LEU A 49 15.06 -12.04 10.44
C LEU A 49 16.19 -11.68 11.40
N GLY A 50 16.26 -10.39 11.77
CA GLY A 50 17.28 -9.86 12.68
C GLY A 50 18.71 -9.92 12.13
N ARG A 51 18.89 -10.04 10.81
CA ARG A 51 20.20 -10.09 10.14
C ARG A 51 20.25 -9.11 8.98
N GLN A 52 21.45 -8.65 8.62
CA GLN A 52 21.68 -7.90 7.38
C GLN A 52 21.53 -8.84 6.18
N ALA A 53 20.30 -8.98 5.70
CA ALA A 53 20.00 -9.87 4.59
C ALA A 53 20.36 -9.20 3.25
N LYS A 54 20.86 -9.99 2.30
CA LYS A 54 21.31 -9.46 1.00
C LYS A 54 20.12 -9.13 0.10
N ALA A 55 20.24 -8.07 -0.70
CA ALA A 55 19.25 -7.70 -1.69
C ALA A 55 19.05 -8.85 -2.70
N GLY A 56 17.80 -9.16 -3.07
CA GLY A 56 17.52 -10.19 -4.07
C GLY A 56 17.60 -11.63 -3.55
N ASP A 57 18.06 -11.86 -2.31
CA ASP A 57 17.96 -13.16 -1.67
C ASP A 57 16.49 -13.63 -1.67
N SER A 58 16.28 -14.88 -2.09
CA SER A 58 14.95 -15.45 -2.22
C SER A 58 14.85 -16.84 -1.59
N THR A 59 13.64 -17.24 -1.25
CA THR A 59 13.31 -18.58 -0.78
C THR A 59 11.91 -18.97 -1.22
N ILE A 60 11.66 -20.27 -1.36
CA ILE A 60 10.31 -20.78 -1.59
C ILE A 60 9.59 -20.81 -0.25
N GLY A 61 8.34 -20.36 -0.26
CA GLY A 61 7.46 -20.40 0.89
C GLY A 61 6.07 -20.85 0.53
N ASN A 62 5.21 -20.89 1.54
CA ASN A 62 3.78 -21.10 1.40
C ASN A 62 3.05 -19.89 1.97
N PHE A 63 2.03 -19.42 1.26
CA PHE A 63 1.19 -18.31 1.69
C PHE A 63 -0.25 -18.80 1.82
N VAL A 64 -0.87 -18.53 2.97
CA VAL A 64 -2.27 -18.85 3.26
C VAL A 64 -3.01 -17.56 3.56
N LEU A 65 -4.14 -17.34 2.87
CA LEU A 65 -5.09 -16.26 3.12
C LEU A 65 -6.37 -16.88 3.67
N ALA A 66 -6.74 -16.55 4.90
CA ALA A 66 -7.96 -16.97 5.55
C ALA A 66 -8.94 -15.80 5.59
N PHE A 67 -9.98 -15.89 4.75
CA PHE A 67 -11.07 -14.92 4.67
C PHE A 67 -12.10 -15.25 5.75
N PRO A 68 -12.61 -14.26 6.52
CA PRO A 68 -13.58 -14.50 7.58
C PRO A 68 -14.78 -15.36 7.16
N ASP A 69 -15.30 -15.15 5.95
CA ASP A 69 -16.58 -15.73 5.50
C ASP A 69 -16.46 -16.63 4.26
N SER A 70 -15.25 -16.87 3.74
CA SER A 70 -15.04 -17.56 2.45
C SER A 70 -13.99 -18.66 2.50
N GLY A 71 -13.62 -19.11 3.70
CA GLY A 71 -12.61 -20.14 3.92
C GLY A 71 -11.19 -19.62 3.68
N PHE A 72 -10.30 -20.50 3.21
CA PHE A 72 -8.90 -20.15 2.99
C PHE A 72 -8.42 -20.45 1.56
N LEU A 73 -7.54 -19.62 1.04
CA LEU A 73 -6.76 -19.89 -0.17
C LEU A 73 -5.30 -20.09 0.22
N ALA A 74 -4.63 -21.05 -0.39
CA ALA A 74 -3.23 -21.34 -0.12
C ALA A 74 -2.48 -21.57 -1.42
N GLY A 75 -1.19 -21.25 -1.41
CA GLY A 75 -0.33 -21.46 -2.56
C GLY A 75 1.13 -21.35 -2.20
N ASN A 76 1.97 -22.07 -2.95
CA ASN A 76 3.41 -21.85 -2.89
C ASN A 76 3.73 -20.49 -3.50
N VAL A 77 4.75 -19.82 -2.96
CA VAL A 77 5.20 -18.49 -3.38
C VAL A 77 6.72 -18.46 -3.43
N THR A 78 7.29 -17.53 -4.20
CA THR A 78 8.67 -17.12 -3.99
C THR A 78 8.66 -15.87 -3.12
N VAL A 79 9.35 -15.90 -1.98
CA VAL A 79 9.58 -14.73 -1.14
C VAL A 79 10.97 -14.19 -1.47
N SER A 80 11.11 -12.88 -1.64
CA SER A 80 12.39 -12.23 -1.90
C SER A 80 12.55 -10.96 -1.09
N ILE A 81 13.80 -10.65 -0.72
CA ILE A 81 14.15 -9.41 -0.04
C ILE A 81 14.32 -8.28 -1.05
N ARG A 82 13.77 -7.11 -0.72
CA ARG A 82 13.91 -5.86 -1.49
C ARG A 82 14.45 -4.74 -0.60
N GLY A 83 14.41 -3.50 -1.09
CA GLY A 83 14.67 -2.27 -0.33
C GLY A 83 16.15 -2.07 0.01
N ASN A 84 16.51 -0.86 0.46
CA ASN A 84 17.88 -0.48 0.84
C ASN A 84 17.98 -0.24 2.35
N PHE A 85 17.56 0.94 2.83
CA PHE A 85 17.64 1.32 4.24
C PHE A 85 16.98 0.29 5.18
N ARG A 86 15.69 -0.02 4.94
CA ARG A 86 14.94 -0.97 5.79
C ARG A 86 15.48 -2.39 5.74
N ARG A 87 16.18 -2.79 4.68
CA ARG A 87 16.81 -4.12 4.60
C ARG A 87 17.95 -4.27 5.62
N GLU A 88 18.66 -3.18 5.89
CA GLU A 88 19.83 -3.16 6.77
C GLU A 88 19.47 -2.81 8.22
N ASN A 89 18.35 -2.11 8.42
CA ASN A 89 17.99 -1.53 9.73
C ASN A 89 16.74 -2.13 10.38
N CYS A 90 15.96 -2.97 9.68
CA CYS A 90 14.74 -3.56 10.21
C CYS A 90 14.93 -5.02 10.63
N PHE A 91 14.19 -5.43 11.66
CA PHE A 91 14.08 -6.83 12.07
C PHE A 91 13.40 -7.67 11.00
N ILE A 92 12.31 -7.16 10.42
CA ILE A 92 11.66 -7.73 9.24
C ILE A 92 12.15 -6.95 8.01
N PRO A 93 13.00 -7.55 7.15
CA PRO A 93 13.41 -6.88 5.92
C PRO A 93 12.19 -6.72 5.01
N PRO A 94 12.14 -5.69 4.15
CA PRO A 94 11.00 -5.50 3.27
C PRO A 94 10.95 -6.62 2.24
N LEU A 95 9.76 -7.21 2.07
CA LEU A 95 9.58 -8.43 1.28
C LEU A 95 8.81 -8.15 -0.01
N ARG A 96 9.06 -8.99 -1.00
CA ARG A 96 8.27 -9.13 -2.22
C ARG A 96 7.82 -10.59 -2.34
N ILE A 97 6.54 -10.79 -2.60
CA ILE A 97 5.92 -12.11 -2.73
C ILE A 97 5.52 -12.33 -4.19
N ASP A 98 6.06 -13.36 -4.80
CA ASP A 98 5.64 -13.83 -6.11
C ASP A 98 4.67 -15.01 -5.97
N PHE A 99 3.40 -14.75 -6.28
CA PHE A 99 2.31 -15.72 -6.23
C PHE A 99 2.14 -16.53 -7.52
N LYS A 100 2.89 -16.23 -8.59
CA LYS A 100 2.73 -16.82 -9.95
C LYS A 100 3.11 -18.31 -10.07
N LYS A 101 3.10 -19.06 -8.97
CA LYS A 101 3.34 -20.51 -9.04
C LYS A 101 2.21 -21.18 -9.81
N PRO A 102 2.52 -22.11 -10.76
CA PRO A 102 1.51 -22.83 -11.50
C PRO A 102 0.52 -23.54 -10.58
N ASN A 103 -0.74 -23.61 -11.01
CA ASN A 103 -1.84 -24.28 -10.30
C ASN A 103 -2.11 -23.75 -8.87
N SER A 104 -1.61 -22.56 -8.53
CA SER A 104 -1.90 -21.89 -7.25
C SER A 104 -3.20 -21.10 -7.34
N ALA A 105 -4.08 -21.26 -6.35
CA ALA A 105 -5.28 -20.43 -6.23
C ALA A 105 -4.95 -18.93 -6.02
N LEU A 106 -3.70 -18.62 -5.67
CA LEU A 106 -3.20 -17.26 -5.48
C LEU A 106 -2.54 -16.66 -6.73
N ALA A 107 -2.38 -17.44 -7.81
CA ALA A 107 -1.57 -17.05 -8.97
C ALA A 107 -1.98 -15.71 -9.59
N ALA A 108 -3.28 -15.41 -9.58
CA ALA A 108 -3.83 -14.16 -10.11
C ALA A 108 -3.29 -12.91 -9.40
N LEU A 109 -2.84 -12.99 -8.13
CA LEU A 109 -2.24 -11.85 -7.42
C LEU A 109 -0.94 -11.37 -8.07
N GLY A 110 -0.28 -12.21 -8.86
CA GLY A 110 0.97 -11.86 -9.53
C GLY A 110 2.11 -11.67 -8.53
N THR A 111 2.82 -10.55 -8.62
CA THR A 111 3.93 -10.23 -7.72
C THR A 111 3.60 -8.97 -6.95
N LEU A 112 3.56 -9.06 -5.62
CA LEU A 112 3.16 -7.94 -4.77
C LEU A 112 4.28 -7.59 -3.78
N LYS A 113 4.35 -6.30 -3.44
CA LYS A 113 5.17 -5.83 -2.32
C LYS A 113 4.40 -6.11 -1.03
N LEU A 114 5.07 -6.68 -0.03
CA LEU A 114 4.55 -6.80 1.32
C LEU A 114 5.20 -5.71 2.17
N VAL A 115 4.38 -4.77 2.63
CA VAL A 115 4.80 -3.74 3.58
C VAL A 115 4.49 -4.26 4.99
N SER A 116 5.50 -4.30 5.84
CA SER A 116 5.42 -4.85 7.20
C SER A 116 6.00 -3.85 8.20
N SER A 117 5.79 -4.06 9.50
CA SER A 117 6.50 -3.28 10.52
C SER A 117 8.02 -3.49 10.44
N CYS A 118 8.79 -2.44 10.73
CA CYS A 118 10.26 -2.50 10.70
C CYS A 118 10.82 -3.29 11.90
N LYS A 119 10.33 -3.01 13.12
CA LYS A 119 10.68 -3.74 14.34
C LYS A 119 9.42 -4.29 15.02
N MET A 120 9.65 -5.00 16.12
CA MET A 120 8.59 -5.41 17.03
C MET A 120 8.17 -4.23 17.91
N GLY A 121 6.92 -4.23 18.38
CA GLY A 121 6.39 -3.21 19.30
C GLY A 121 5.16 -2.51 18.73
N GLU A 122 4.37 -1.94 19.63
CA GLU A 122 3.11 -1.26 19.28
C GLU A 122 3.36 -0.02 18.41
N ASP A 123 4.38 0.78 18.69
CA ASP A 123 4.71 1.99 17.91
C ASP A 123 4.99 1.67 16.45
N TYR A 124 5.72 0.58 16.19
CA TYR A 124 6.02 0.12 14.83
C TYR A 124 4.79 -0.40 14.09
N GLU A 125 3.84 -0.97 14.83
CA GLU A 125 2.57 -1.39 14.28
C GLU A 125 1.68 -0.16 13.98
N ASN A 126 1.68 0.84 14.88
CA ASN A 126 1.02 2.12 14.67
C ASN A 126 1.58 2.86 13.44
N TYR A 127 2.89 2.85 13.19
CA TYR A 127 3.48 3.45 11.98
C TYR A 127 2.94 2.78 10.71
N LEU A 128 2.94 1.44 10.67
CA LEU A 128 2.41 0.69 9.54
C LEU A 128 0.92 0.95 9.31
N LEU A 129 0.12 0.93 10.37
CA LEU A 129 -1.33 1.17 10.27
C LEU A 129 -1.61 2.62 9.85
N THR A 130 -0.79 3.58 10.28
CA THR A 130 -0.89 4.97 9.82
C THR A 130 -0.51 5.10 8.35
N GLU A 131 0.56 4.43 7.90
CA GLU A 131 0.94 4.39 6.48
C GLU A 131 -0.17 3.77 5.61
N TYR A 132 -0.77 2.68 6.09
CA TYR A 132 -1.94 2.08 5.45
C TYR A 132 -3.08 3.09 5.31
N LEU A 133 -3.39 3.87 6.36
CA LEU A 133 -4.40 4.93 6.28
C LEU A 133 -4.03 6.02 5.28
N VAL A 134 -2.76 6.39 5.14
CA VAL A 134 -2.31 7.37 4.13
C VAL A 134 -2.65 6.88 2.71
N TYR A 135 -2.42 5.60 2.40
CA TYR A 135 -2.86 5.02 1.13
C TYR A 135 -4.38 5.12 0.95
N LYS A 136 -5.14 4.80 1.99
CA LYS A 136 -6.62 4.88 1.97
C LYS A 136 -7.12 6.31 1.78
N MET A 137 -6.49 7.29 2.41
CA MET A 137 -6.80 8.72 2.21
C MET A 137 -6.54 9.13 0.77
N TYR A 138 -5.42 8.70 0.17
CA TYR A 138 -5.12 9.01 -1.22
C TYR A 138 -6.11 8.37 -2.21
N ASN A 139 -6.60 7.16 -1.91
CA ASN A 139 -7.64 6.51 -2.72
C ASN A 139 -8.95 7.32 -2.77
N LEU A 140 -9.28 8.08 -1.72
CA LEU A 140 -10.47 8.95 -1.71
C LEU A 140 -10.34 10.17 -2.63
N LEU A 141 -9.11 10.60 -2.91
CA LEU A 141 -8.81 11.82 -3.67
C LEU A 141 -8.68 11.54 -5.17
N THR A 142 -8.20 10.36 -5.56
CA THR A 142 -8.00 10.00 -6.98
C THR A 142 -7.94 8.50 -7.20
N GLU A 143 -8.47 8.05 -8.34
CA GLU A 143 -8.30 6.68 -8.82
C GLU A 143 -6.85 6.37 -9.25
N LYS A 144 -6.04 7.40 -9.55
CA LYS A 144 -4.59 7.26 -9.86
C LYS A 144 -3.79 7.14 -8.56
N SER A 145 -4.05 6.04 -7.86
CA SER A 145 -3.53 5.73 -6.52
C SER A 145 -3.26 4.23 -6.41
N PHE A 146 -2.41 3.81 -5.49
CA PHE A 146 -2.24 2.38 -5.23
C PHE A 146 -3.31 1.90 -4.24
N ARG A 147 -3.94 0.77 -4.52
CA ARG A 147 -4.76 0.06 -3.52
C ARG A 147 -3.89 -0.77 -2.59
N VAL A 148 -4.35 -0.96 -1.37
CA VAL A 148 -3.67 -1.72 -0.31
C VAL A 148 -4.62 -2.68 0.37
N ARG A 149 -4.15 -3.91 0.68
CA ARG A 149 -4.92 -4.90 1.43
C ARG A 149 -4.27 -5.23 2.76
N LEU A 150 -4.93 -4.86 3.86
CA LEU A 150 -4.45 -5.09 5.22
C LEU A 150 -4.61 -6.56 5.64
N LEU A 151 -3.56 -7.09 6.25
CA LEU A 151 -3.43 -8.46 6.72
C LEU A 151 -3.06 -8.46 8.20
N GLN A 152 -3.61 -9.41 8.96
CA GLN A 152 -3.01 -9.89 10.20
C GLN A 152 -2.12 -11.08 9.82
N LEU A 153 -0.82 -10.84 9.65
CA LEU A 153 0.12 -11.78 9.07
C LEU A 153 0.93 -12.51 10.13
N THR A 154 0.80 -13.83 10.15
CA THR A 154 1.64 -14.74 10.92
C THR A 154 2.87 -15.15 10.11
N TYR A 155 4.06 -14.94 10.66
CA TYR A 155 5.34 -15.36 10.12
C TYR A 155 5.75 -16.70 10.75
N ARG A 156 5.80 -17.76 9.94
CA ARG A 156 6.20 -19.10 10.37
C ARG A 156 7.54 -19.49 9.76
N ASP A 157 8.55 -19.71 10.60
CA ASP A 157 9.84 -20.20 10.13
C ASP A 157 9.77 -21.70 9.86
N SER A 158 10.02 -22.12 8.61
CA SER A 158 9.99 -23.54 8.23
C SER A 158 11.09 -24.38 8.86
N THR A 159 12.10 -23.75 9.48
CA THR A 159 13.17 -24.44 10.22
C THR A 159 12.95 -24.46 11.74
N ASN A 160 11.85 -23.88 12.23
CA ASN A 160 11.53 -23.75 13.66
C ASN A 160 12.65 -23.08 14.51
N LYS A 161 13.56 -22.32 13.87
CA LYS A 161 14.65 -21.60 14.56
C LYS A 161 14.24 -20.20 15.01
N VAL A 162 13.16 -19.66 14.43
CA VAL A 162 12.54 -18.41 14.87
C VAL A 162 11.13 -18.74 15.34
N LYS A 163 10.79 -18.28 16.55
CA LYS A 163 9.44 -18.44 17.11
C LYS A 163 8.43 -17.75 16.20
N GLU A 164 7.30 -18.41 15.96
CA GLU A 164 6.19 -17.83 15.21
C GLU A 164 5.70 -16.53 15.87
N PHE A 165 5.41 -15.51 15.06
CA PHE A 165 4.86 -14.24 15.52
C PHE A 165 3.89 -13.66 14.50
N THR A 166 2.93 -12.87 14.99
CA THR A 166 1.90 -12.24 14.19
C THR A 166 2.01 -10.72 14.28
N ARG A 167 1.92 -10.04 13.14
CA ARG A 167 1.90 -8.58 13.04
C ARG A 167 0.94 -8.14 11.95
N TYR A 168 0.48 -6.90 12.00
CA TYR A 168 -0.13 -6.34 10.81
C TYR A 168 0.91 -6.17 9.69
N ALA A 169 0.44 -6.31 8.45
CA ALA A 169 1.17 -6.06 7.22
C ALA A 169 0.14 -5.71 6.13
N PHE A 170 0.54 -5.06 5.05
CA PHE A 170 -0.36 -4.91 3.91
C PHE A 170 0.34 -5.25 2.59
N LEU A 171 -0.43 -5.82 1.68
CA LEU A 171 -0.01 -6.00 0.29
C LEU A 171 -0.33 -4.72 -0.47
N LEU A 172 0.62 -4.28 -1.29
CA LEU A 172 0.48 -3.12 -2.17
C LEU A 172 0.20 -3.58 -3.60
N GLU A 173 -0.81 -2.98 -4.24
CA GLU A 173 -1.15 -3.18 -5.65
C GLU A 173 0.08 -3.00 -6.56
N ASP A 174 0.21 -3.83 -7.58
CA ASP A 174 1.31 -3.69 -8.55
C ASP A 174 1.04 -2.53 -9.51
N THR A 175 2.11 -1.84 -9.91
CA THR A 175 2.03 -0.65 -10.78
C THR A 175 1.26 -0.92 -12.07
N LYS A 176 1.44 -2.11 -12.68
CA LYS A 176 0.79 -2.44 -13.94
C LYS A 176 -0.71 -2.60 -13.77
N ASP A 177 -1.17 -3.15 -12.66
CA ASP A 177 -2.60 -3.29 -12.39
C ASP A 177 -3.23 -1.95 -12.04
N MET A 178 -2.55 -1.13 -11.23
CA MET A 178 -2.96 0.25 -10.93
C MET A 178 -3.08 1.08 -12.22
N ALA A 179 -2.11 0.97 -13.13
CA ALA A 179 -2.17 1.63 -14.43
C ALA A 179 -3.34 1.07 -15.26
N LYS A 180 -3.47 -0.26 -15.36
CA LYS A 180 -4.50 -0.93 -16.15
C LYS A 180 -5.92 -0.54 -15.72
N ARG A 181 -6.22 -0.48 -14.42
CA ARG A 181 -7.54 -0.06 -13.93
C ARG A 181 -7.85 1.42 -14.22
N ASN A 182 -6.82 2.24 -14.43
CA ASN A 182 -6.94 3.61 -14.90
C ASN A 182 -6.92 3.73 -16.44
N LYS A 183 -7.01 2.61 -17.18
CA LYS A 183 -6.88 2.55 -18.65
C LYS A 183 -5.55 3.12 -19.16
N MET A 184 -4.50 2.93 -18.37
CA MET A 184 -3.14 3.46 -18.60
C MET A 184 -2.12 2.32 -18.53
N ARG A 185 -0.85 2.64 -18.83
CA ARG A 185 0.31 1.76 -18.67
C ARG A 185 1.41 2.45 -17.86
N GLU A 186 2.32 1.66 -17.31
CA GLU A 186 3.47 2.19 -16.58
C GLU A 186 4.44 2.90 -17.54
N CYS A 187 4.74 4.17 -17.23
CA CYS A 187 5.71 4.97 -17.96
C CYS A 187 7.13 4.71 -17.43
N LYS A 188 7.95 4.10 -18.28
CA LYS A 188 9.35 3.75 -17.96
C LYS A 188 10.36 4.86 -18.23
N GLN A 189 9.98 5.91 -18.97
CA GLN A 189 10.85 7.05 -19.29
C GLN A 189 11.50 7.65 -18.03
N LEU A 190 12.82 7.80 -18.04
CA LEU A 190 13.59 8.42 -16.95
C LEU A 190 13.70 9.93 -17.17
N ASN A 191 14.07 10.67 -16.12
CA ASN A 191 14.37 12.11 -16.19
C ASN A 191 13.22 12.98 -16.69
N VAL A 192 11.97 12.56 -16.43
CA VAL A 192 10.80 13.42 -16.68
C VAL A 192 10.79 14.53 -15.63
N GLY A 193 10.87 15.79 -16.08
CA GLY A 193 10.75 16.94 -15.18
C GLY A 193 9.40 16.96 -14.46
N THR A 194 9.34 17.51 -13.25
CA THR A 194 8.08 17.60 -12.49
C THR A 194 6.99 18.35 -13.27
N GLU A 195 7.32 19.49 -13.88
CA GLU A 195 6.39 20.25 -14.73
C GLU A 195 6.20 19.65 -16.14
N GLN A 196 6.90 18.55 -16.46
CA GLN A 196 6.65 17.71 -17.65
C GLN A 196 5.73 16.53 -17.33
N THR A 197 4.90 16.65 -16.29
CA THR A 197 3.86 15.70 -15.94
C THR A 197 2.49 16.36 -16.04
N ASN A 198 1.41 15.57 -16.00
CA ASN A 198 0.06 16.12 -16.01
C ASN A 198 -0.12 17.11 -14.85
N ARG A 199 -0.39 18.37 -15.21
CA ARG A 199 -0.37 19.50 -14.28
C ARG A 199 -1.40 19.38 -13.16
N GLU A 200 -2.64 19.01 -13.49
CA GLU A 200 -3.72 18.84 -12.50
C GLU A 200 -3.41 17.71 -11.50
N GLN A 201 -2.98 16.55 -12.01
CA GLN A 201 -2.58 15.43 -11.15
C GLN A 201 -1.36 15.80 -10.29
N MET A 202 -0.37 16.50 -10.83
CA MET A 202 0.80 16.93 -10.05
C MET A 202 0.43 17.94 -8.96
N THR A 203 -0.52 18.85 -9.21
CA THR A 203 -1.05 19.75 -8.17
C THR A 203 -1.70 18.96 -7.03
N LEU A 204 -2.55 17.98 -7.36
CA LEU A 204 -3.18 17.10 -6.36
C LEU A 204 -2.13 16.32 -5.57
N VAL A 205 -1.13 15.74 -6.24
CA VAL A 205 -0.04 15.01 -5.60
C VAL A 205 0.75 15.92 -4.65
N ALA A 206 1.14 17.11 -5.09
CA ALA A 206 1.94 18.02 -4.26
C ALA A 206 1.18 18.50 -3.02
N ILE A 207 -0.12 18.81 -3.16
CA ILE A 207 -0.98 19.19 -2.03
C ILE A 207 -1.21 17.98 -1.10
N PHE A 208 -1.38 16.77 -1.65
CA PHE A 208 -1.51 15.56 -0.82
C PHE A 208 -0.24 15.29 -0.02
N GLN A 209 0.93 15.37 -0.66
CA GLN A 209 2.21 15.21 0.04
C GLN A 209 2.38 16.29 1.11
N TYR A 210 1.95 17.53 0.87
CA TYR A 210 1.92 18.57 1.89
C TYR A 210 0.96 18.24 3.05
N MET A 211 -0.26 17.77 2.77
CA MET A 211 -1.24 17.38 3.79
C MET A 211 -0.65 16.40 4.81
N ILE A 212 0.06 15.38 4.31
CA ILE A 212 0.66 14.33 5.15
C ILE A 212 2.08 14.68 5.63
N GLY A 213 2.62 15.85 5.27
CA GLY A 213 3.99 16.26 5.61
C GLY A 213 5.07 15.36 5.01
N ASN A 214 4.88 14.90 3.77
CA ASN A 214 5.86 14.09 3.08
C ASN A 214 6.75 14.94 2.16
N THR A 215 8.04 14.99 2.48
CA THR A 215 9.05 15.60 1.63
C THR A 215 9.90 14.58 0.88
N ASP A 216 9.77 13.29 1.16
CA ASP A 216 10.61 12.23 0.59
C ASP A 216 10.06 11.70 -0.74
N TRP A 217 10.08 12.54 -1.78
CA TRP A 217 9.64 12.17 -3.14
C TRP A 217 10.32 13.01 -4.22
N SER A 218 10.43 12.49 -5.44
CA SER A 218 10.97 13.24 -6.58
C SER A 218 10.54 12.64 -7.91
N VAL A 219 9.98 13.46 -8.79
CA VAL A 219 9.56 13.02 -10.14
C VAL A 219 10.76 12.72 -11.04
N PRO A 220 11.77 13.61 -11.19
CA PRO A 220 12.88 13.39 -12.14
C PRO A 220 13.64 12.08 -11.93
N VAL A 221 13.89 11.73 -10.66
CA VAL A 221 14.61 10.50 -10.28
C VAL A 221 13.68 9.35 -9.88
N LYS A 222 12.35 9.52 -10.02
CA LYS A 222 11.32 8.54 -9.64
C LYS A 222 11.43 8.02 -8.20
N HIS A 223 11.89 8.88 -7.30
CA HIS A 223 11.93 8.57 -5.87
C HIS A 223 10.51 8.65 -5.30
N ASN A 224 10.00 7.54 -4.78
CA ASN A 224 8.64 7.43 -4.21
C ASN A 224 7.51 7.92 -5.12
N ILE A 225 7.74 7.90 -6.44
CA ILE A 225 6.79 8.23 -7.49
C ILE A 225 6.81 7.14 -8.57
N ARG A 226 5.64 6.78 -9.07
CA ARG A 226 5.47 6.08 -10.35
C ARG A 226 4.84 7.00 -11.36
N LEU A 227 5.19 6.80 -12.63
CA LEU A 227 4.59 7.51 -13.74
C LEU A 227 3.73 6.53 -14.52
N ILE A 228 2.52 6.96 -14.89
CA ILE A 228 1.65 6.21 -15.80
C ILE A 228 1.26 7.12 -16.97
N ASN A 229 1.08 6.56 -18.16
CA ASN A 229 0.65 7.31 -19.33
C ASN A 229 -0.49 6.60 -20.05
N ASP A 230 -1.14 7.33 -20.95
CA ASP A 230 -2.18 6.78 -21.79
C ASP A 230 -1.64 5.59 -22.61
N ASN A 231 -2.49 4.59 -22.82
CA ASN A 231 -2.16 3.38 -23.57
C ASN A 231 -1.92 3.65 -25.06
N ASN A 232 -2.41 4.77 -25.59
CA ASN A 232 -2.42 5.07 -27.03
C ASN A 232 -1.06 5.53 -27.62
N ASP A 233 0.04 5.41 -26.88
CA ASP A 233 1.41 5.78 -27.34
C ASP A 233 1.54 7.22 -27.88
N ASN A 234 0.60 8.11 -27.53
CA ASN A 234 0.69 9.50 -27.91
C ASN A 234 1.73 10.19 -27.01
N SER A 235 2.95 10.29 -27.51
CA SER A 235 4.10 10.92 -26.84
C SER A 235 3.87 12.40 -26.49
N ALA A 236 2.82 13.03 -27.04
CA ALA A 236 2.41 14.39 -26.68
C ALA A 236 1.68 14.47 -25.32
N LEU A 237 1.16 13.36 -24.78
CA LEU A 237 0.46 13.37 -23.51
C LEU A 237 1.43 13.20 -22.33
N LEU A 238 1.47 14.22 -21.46
CA LEU A 238 2.31 14.21 -20.28
C LEU A 238 1.92 13.06 -19.31
N PRO A 239 2.89 12.34 -18.72
CA PRO A 239 2.60 11.26 -17.80
C PRO A 239 1.97 11.77 -16.49
N TYR A 240 1.19 10.91 -15.84
CA TYR A 240 0.55 11.16 -14.56
C TYR A 240 1.43 10.63 -13.41
N PRO A 241 1.78 11.46 -12.42
CA PRO A 241 2.51 11.02 -11.25
C PRO A 241 1.58 10.35 -10.22
N VAL A 242 2.07 9.26 -9.64
CA VAL A 242 1.38 8.49 -8.59
C VAL A 242 2.37 8.23 -7.44
N PRO A 243 2.19 8.87 -6.27
CA PRO A 243 3.06 8.67 -5.11
C PRO A 243 2.80 7.33 -4.41
N TYR A 244 3.84 6.82 -3.75
CA TYR A 244 3.83 5.62 -2.92
C TYR A 244 5.02 5.66 -1.93
N ASP A 245 5.12 4.72 -0.99
CA ASP A 245 6.12 4.71 0.09
C ASP A 245 5.91 5.94 0.99
N PHE A 246 4.99 5.82 1.95
CA PHE A 246 4.55 6.94 2.79
C PHE A 246 5.06 6.86 4.23
N ASP A 247 5.94 5.91 4.53
CA ASP A 247 6.45 5.68 5.88
C ASP A 247 7.31 6.84 6.42
N TYR A 248 7.91 7.64 5.53
CA TYR A 248 8.71 8.83 5.87
C TYR A 248 7.90 10.13 6.06
N CYS A 249 6.57 10.09 6.01
CA CYS A 249 5.76 11.32 6.13
C CYS A 249 5.49 11.74 7.59
N GLY A 250 5.28 13.04 7.79
CA GLY A 250 4.94 13.62 9.09
C GLY A 250 3.66 13.07 9.74
N LEU A 251 2.67 12.61 8.97
CA LEU A 251 1.48 11.97 9.53
C LEU A 251 1.82 10.63 10.23
N VAL A 252 2.72 9.85 9.63
CA VAL A 252 3.23 8.60 10.22
C VAL A 252 4.12 8.91 11.42
N ASN A 253 5.05 9.85 11.25
CA ASN A 253 6.00 10.28 12.29
C ASN A 253 6.78 9.11 12.88
N ALA A 254 7.32 8.26 12.00
CA ALA A 254 8.15 7.14 12.42
C ALA A 254 9.45 7.66 13.05
N GLU A 255 9.92 7.02 14.12
CA GLU A 255 11.16 7.44 14.81
C GLU A 255 12.41 7.42 13.91
N TYR A 256 12.39 6.60 12.85
CA TYR A 256 13.48 6.49 11.89
C TYR A 256 13.37 7.49 10.73
N ALA A 257 12.26 8.23 10.63
CA ALA A 257 12.05 9.21 9.58
C ALA A 257 12.73 10.53 9.98
N VAL A 258 13.68 10.97 9.16
CA VAL A 258 14.45 12.19 9.36
C VAL A 258 14.34 13.04 8.09
N PRO A 259 14.07 14.35 8.18
CA PRO A 259 14.05 15.21 7.01
C PRO A 259 15.41 15.25 6.31
N TYR A 260 15.41 15.51 5.01
CA TYR A 260 16.64 15.80 4.30
C TYR A 260 17.20 17.16 4.77
N GLU A 261 18.47 17.20 5.16
CA GLU A 261 19.10 18.35 5.84
C GLU A 261 18.96 19.65 5.03
N GLU A 262 19.13 19.59 3.70
CA GLU A 262 19.00 20.76 2.81
C GLU A 262 17.61 21.39 2.81
N LEU A 263 16.59 20.71 3.34
CA LEU A 263 15.23 21.27 3.46
C LEU A 263 15.07 22.19 4.66
N GLY A 264 16.02 22.21 5.61
CA GLY A 264 15.99 23.08 6.78
C GLY A 264 14.81 22.82 7.72
N LEU A 265 14.34 21.57 7.80
CA LEU A 265 13.25 21.16 8.68
C LEU A 265 13.80 20.55 9.97
N ASP A 266 13.27 20.96 11.11
CA ASP A 266 13.66 20.45 12.43
C ASP A 266 13.21 19.00 12.62
N ASN A 267 12.07 18.62 12.05
CA ASN A 267 11.53 17.27 12.12
C ASN A 267 10.49 17.01 11.02
N VAL A 268 10.13 15.73 10.82
CA VAL A 268 9.22 15.29 9.74
C VAL A 268 7.78 15.80 9.88
N ARG A 269 7.36 16.33 11.05
CA ARG A 269 6.02 16.94 11.23
C ARG A 269 5.94 18.33 10.63
N GLN A 270 7.06 18.99 10.34
CA GLN A 270 7.01 20.28 9.66
C GLN A 270 6.63 20.07 8.19
N ARG A 271 5.53 20.68 7.79
CA ARG A 271 5.08 20.62 6.40
C ARG A 271 5.91 21.58 5.54
N LEU A 272 6.39 21.06 4.42
CA LEU A 272 7.02 21.86 3.37
C LEU A 272 6.35 21.56 2.03
N TYR A 273 5.85 22.60 1.36
CA TYR A 273 5.28 22.43 0.04
C TYR A 273 6.39 22.34 -1.01
N ARG A 274 6.56 21.15 -1.61
CA ARG A 274 7.58 20.89 -2.63
C ARG A 274 7.06 20.95 -4.07
N GLY A 275 5.80 21.37 -4.26
CA GLY A 275 5.23 21.60 -5.58
C GLY A 275 5.61 22.96 -6.15
N TYR A 276 5.49 23.09 -7.47
CA TYR A 276 5.65 24.36 -8.17
C TYR A 276 4.43 25.27 -7.95
N PRO A 277 4.57 26.59 -8.15
CA PRO A 277 3.45 27.51 -8.03
C PRO A 277 2.32 27.17 -9.00
N ARG A 278 1.10 27.45 -8.55
CA ARG A 278 -0.16 27.29 -9.29
C ARG A 278 -0.99 28.55 -9.16
N THR A 279 -1.92 28.78 -10.07
CA THR A 279 -2.86 29.89 -9.91
C THR A 279 -3.83 29.59 -8.75
N MET A 280 -4.42 30.63 -8.16
CA MET A 280 -5.46 30.41 -7.14
C MET A 280 -6.66 29.61 -7.67
N GLU A 281 -6.98 29.72 -8.96
CA GLU A 281 -8.03 28.92 -9.59
C GLU A 281 -7.67 27.42 -9.58
N GLU A 282 -6.47 27.06 -10.03
CA GLU A 282 -5.97 25.68 -10.02
C GLU A 282 -5.93 25.09 -8.61
N LEU A 283 -5.48 25.89 -7.64
CA LEU A 283 -5.44 25.52 -6.23
C LEU A 283 -6.85 25.33 -5.68
N ASN A 284 -7.77 26.27 -5.90
CA ASN A 284 -9.14 26.17 -5.40
C ASN A 284 -9.85 24.95 -5.97
N LYS A 285 -9.70 24.65 -7.27
CA LYS A 285 -10.24 23.44 -7.89
C LYS A 285 -9.72 22.18 -7.18
N THR A 286 -8.42 22.12 -6.91
CA THR A 286 -7.81 20.96 -6.26
C THR A 286 -8.20 20.86 -4.79
N LEU A 287 -8.13 21.96 -4.03
CA LEU A 287 -8.48 22.02 -2.61
C LEU A 287 -9.95 21.70 -2.35
N GLN A 288 -10.84 22.00 -3.28
CA GLN A 288 -12.24 21.60 -3.20
C GLN A 288 -12.39 20.07 -3.08
N VAL A 289 -11.58 19.29 -3.80
CA VAL A 289 -11.56 17.82 -3.66
C VAL A 289 -11.21 17.41 -2.22
N PHE A 290 -10.21 18.04 -1.61
CA PHE A 290 -9.80 17.74 -0.22
C PHE A 290 -10.89 18.11 0.78
N LYS A 291 -11.59 19.23 0.57
CA LYS A 291 -12.69 19.68 1.43
C LYS A 291 -13.89 18.74 1.34
N GLU A 292 -14.26 18.31 0.15
CA GLU A 292 -15.36 17.34 -0.07
C GLU A 292 -15.06 15.96 0.52
N LYS A 293 -13.79 15.56 0.56
CA LYS A 293 -13.38 14.27 1.15
C LYS A 293 -13.03 14.35 2.63
N LYS A 294 -13.10 15.54 3.25
CA LYS A 294 -12.69 15.76 4.65
C LYS A 294 -13.31 14.75 5.60
N GLU A 295 -14.64 14.68 5.66
CA GLU A 295 -15.33 13.79 6.60
C GLU A 295 -14.96 12.32 6.37
N LYS A 296 -14.85 11.89 5.11
CA LYS A 296 -14.43 10.51 4.79
C LYS A 296 -12.99 10.23 5.21
N ILE A 297 -12.09 11.20 5.06
CA ILE A 297 -10.70 11.09 5.53
C ILE A 297 -10.65 10.96 7.05
N TYR A 298 -11.46 11.72 7.78
CA TYR A 298 -11.52 11.65 9.25
C TYR A 298 -12.13 10.32 9.71
N SER A 299 -13.20 9.85 9.04
CA SER A 299 -13.81 8.54 9.30
C SER A 299 -12.81 7.39 9.17
N LEU A 300 -11.92 7.40 8.18
CA LEU A 300 -10.87 6.38 8.04
C LEU A 300 -10.03 6.23 9.32
N VAL A 301 -9.76 7.34 10.02
CA VAL A 301 -8.96 7.36 11.25
C VAL A 301 -9.80 6.94 12.46
N THR A 302 -10.99 7.53 12.62
CA THR A 302 -11.83 7.32 13.81
C THR A 302 -12.42 5.90 13.86
N GLU A 303 -12.69 5.30 12.70
CA GLU A 303 -13.22 3.94 12.57
C GLU A 303 -12.11 2.86 12.63
N MET A 304 -10.83 3.25 12.55
CA MET A 304 -9.70 2.32 12.63
C MET A 304 -9.50 1.80 14.05
N LYS A 305 -10.28 0.80 14.45
CA LYS A 305 -10.24 0.19 15.80
C LYS A 305 -8.89 -0.42 16.18
N LEU A 306 -8.02 -0.68 15.19
CA LEU A 306 -6.66 -1.20 15.40
C LEU A 306 -5.67 -0.14 15.88
N LEU A 307 -6.01 1.15 15.78
CA LEU A 307 -5.22 2.24 16.32
C LEU A 307 -5.73 2.64 17.70
N GLY A 308 -4.80 2.78 18.65
CA GLY A 308 -5.12 3.33 19.97
C GLY A 308 -5.65 4.76 19.89
N LYS A 309 -6.51 5.14 20.85
CA LYS A 309 -7.18 6.46 20.85
C LYS A 309 -6.21 7.66 20.83
N ASN A 310 -5.07 7.54 21.50
CA ASN A 310 -4.03 8.57 21.47
C ASN A 310 -3.46 8.76 20.07
N LYS A 311 -3.20 7.65 19.35
CA LYS A 311 -2.69 7.72 17.98
C LYS A 311 -3.75 8.24 17.00
N GLN A 312 -5.01 7.84 17.15
CA GLN A 312 -6.12 8.42 16.38
C GLN A 312 -6.17 9.94 16.58
N LYS A 313 -6.13 10.42 17.83
CA LYS A 313 -6.14 11.85 18.15
C LYS A 313 -4.94 12.60 17.56
N ASP A 314 -3.74 12.03 17.64
CA ASP A 314 -2.52 12.59 17.04
C ASP A 314 -2.65 12.78 15.51
N ILE A 315 -3.20 11.78 14.81
CA ILE A 315 -3.44 11.85 13.37
C ILE A 315 -4.48 12.94 13.05
N ILE A 316 -5.59 12.97 13.79
CA ILE A 316 -6.66 13.98 13.60
C ILE A 316 -6.12 15.40 13.82
N ASN A 317 -5.43 15.64 14.92
CA ASN A 317 -4.83 16.96 15.22
C ASN A 317 -3.86 17.41 14.11
N TYR A 318 -3.09 16.48 13.55
CA TYR A 318 -2.20 16.81 12.45
C TYR A 318 -2.99 17.19 11.20
N LEU A 319 -4.04 16.43 10.84
CA LEU A 319 -4.93 16.75 9.72
C LEU A 319 -5.66 18.08 9.90
N ASP A 320 -6.11 18.41 11.11
CA ASP A 320 -6.75 19.68 11.43
C ASP A 320 -5.88 20.86 11.02
N GLY A 321 -4.57 20.81 11.34
CA GLY A 321 -3.63 21.85 10.92
C GLY A 321 -3.55 22.03 9.38
N PHE A 322 -3.73 20.98 8.59
CA PHE A 322 -3.82 21.12 7.13
C PHE A 322 -5.15 21.78 6.72
N TYR A 323 -6.28 21.32 7.29
CA TYR A 323 -7.59 21.87 6.96
C TYR A 323 -7.75 23.33 7.37
N ASP A 324 -7.13 23.75 8.48
CA ASP A 324 -7.08 25.15 8.92
C ASP A 324 -6.34 26.05 7.93
N ILE A 325 -5.27 25.54 7.32
CA ILE A 325 -4.49 26.24 6.30
C ILE A 325 -5.31 26.41 5.02
N ILE A 326 -5.87 25.32 4.47
CA ILE A 326 -6.52 25.36 3.15
C ILE A 326 -7.88 26.08 3.15
N ASN A 327 -8.39 26.42 4.33
CA ASN A 327 -9.58 27.24 4.51
C ASN A 327 -9.28 28.75 4.59
N LYS A 328 -7.99 29.15 4.56
CA LYS A 328 -7.56 30.55 4.62
C LYS A 328 -6.88 30.96 3.30
N PRO A 329 -7.53 31.74 2.43
CA PRO A 329 -6.97 32.11 1.12
C PRO A 329 -5.56 32.74 1.17
N LYS A 330 -5.28 33.55 2.19
CA LYS A 330 -3.95 34.17 2.39
C LYS A 330 -2.86 33.13 2.68
N GLU A 331 -3.18 32.11 3.47
CA GLU A 331 -2.24 31.01 3.76
C GLU A 331 -2.01 30.15 2.52
N VAL A 332 -3.08 29.87 1.76
CA VAL A 332 -3.00 29.14 0.49
C VAL A 332 -2.08 29.86 -0.50
N GLU A 333 -2.27 31.17 -0.68
CA GLU A 333 -1.40 31.99 -1.55
C GLU A 333 0.05 32.01 -1.05
N SER A 334 0.25 32.17 0.25
CA SER A 334 1.58 32.20 0.88
C SER A 334 2.34 30.88 0.63
N ILE A 335 1.73 29.75 0.98
CA ILE A 335 2.39 28.43 0.96
C ILE A 335 2.51 27.90 -0.46
N PHE A 336 1.44 27.94 -1.25
CA PHE A 336 1.37 27.21 -2.52
C PHE A 336 1.73 28.07 -3.75
N ILE A 337 1.99 29.37 -3.56
CA ILE A 337 2.41 30.28 -4.64
C ILE A 337 3.69 31.01 -4.28
N LYS A 338 3.68 31.84 -3.21
CA LYS A 338 4.81 32.73 -2.87
C LYS A 338 6.06 31.96 -2.42
N ASN A 339 5.84 30.96 -1.55
CA ASN A 339 6.86 30.10 -0.96
C ASN A 339 6.93 28.72 -1.63
N ALA A 340 6.26 28.54 -2.77
CA ALA A 340 6.34 27.33 -3.56
C ALA A 340 7.74 27.14 -4.17
N ARG A 341 8.02 25.90 -4.61
CA ARG A 341 9.27 25.55 -5.27
C ARG A 341 9.46 26.38 -6.55
N LYS A 342 10.62 27.04 -6.68
CA LYS A 342 10.96 27.87 -7.85
C LYS A 342 11.89 27.18 -8.84
N ASN A 343 12.70 26.20 -8.38
CA ASN A 343 13.70 25.49 -9.17
C ASN A 343 13.55 23.97 -9.08
#